data_AF-A0A368LH51-F1
#
_entry.id   AF-A0A368LH51-F1
#
_cell.length_a   1.000
_cell.length_b   1.000
_cell.length_c   1.000
_cell.angle_alpha   90.00
_cell.angle_beta   90.00
_cell.angle_gamma   90.00
#
_symmetry.space_group_name_H-M   'P 1'
#
loop_
_entity.id
_entity.type
_entity.pdbx_description
1 polymer ?
#
loop_
_entity_poly.entity_id
_entity_poly.type
_entity_poly.pdbx_seq_one_letter_code
_entity_poly.pdbx_strand_id
1 'polypeptide(L)'
;MTKVWRGRLLDAIQAHPNLKLPCDIPQKWVVDCRHIGYGLPALKYLSRYLYRGVLADKDIIRITDSNVTFRYQNGQDQRWKQRTLPVLKFLWLILQHVLPKGLQRVRDYGFLRGNARTLRRKIQLLFIPNLAPSLAESNVVRSKAFRLCPCCQHEMSCVGISRTR
;
A
#
# COMPACT_ATOMS: atom_id res chain seq x y z
N MET A 1 19.10 12.03 20.79
CA MET A 1 19.03 11.79 19.33
C MET A 1 18.29 12.90 18.59
N THR A 2 17.07 13.26 18.97
CA THR A 2 16.24 14.30 18.32
C THR A 2 16.90 15.67 18.21
N LYS A 3 17.51 16.20 19.29
CA LYS A 3 18.18 17.52 19.28
C LYS A 3 19.36 17.56 18.30
N VAL A 4 20.18 16.50 18.29
CA VAL A 4 21.33 16.35 17.38
C VAL A 4 20.88 16.23 15.94
N TRP A 5 19.84 15.43 15.67
CA TRP A 5 19.29 15.28 14.32
C TRP A 5 18.70 16.59 13.80
N ARG A 6 17.93 17.29 14.64
CA ARG A 6 17.41 18.63 14.33
C ARG A 6 18.54 19.60 13.98
N GLY A 7 19.57 19.71 14.84
CA GLY A 7 20.71 20.60 14.59
C GLY A 7 21.35 20.31 13.23
N ARG A 8 21.76 19.06 13.01
CA ARG A 8 22.39 18.65 11.74
C ARG A 8 21.52 18.89 10.51
N LEU A 9 20.20 18.67 10.60
CA LEU A 9 19.30 18.92 9.48
C LEU A 9 19.19 20.42 9.19
N LEU A 10 19.02 21.24 10.22
CA LEU A 10 18.91 22.70 10.06
C LEU A 10 20.22 23.29 9.50
N ASP A 11 21.36 22.84 10.02
CA ASP A 11 22.69 23.24 9.54
C ASP A 11 22.86 22.87 8.07
N ALA A 12 22.48 21.66 7.67
CA ALA A 12 22.56 21.20 6.28
C ALA A 12 21.65 22.01 5.34
N ILE A 13 20.45 22.39 5.80
CA ILE A 13 19.53 23.21 5.01
C ILE A 13 20.07 24.64 4.87
N GLN A 14 20.60 25.24 5.93
CA GLN A 14 21.20 26.58 5.89
C GLN A 14 22.43 26.64 4.99
N ALA A 15 23.26 25.59 4.98
CA ALA A 15 24.43 25.50 4.13
C ALA A 15 24.10 25.30 2.64
N HIS A 16 22.85 24.95 2.31
CA HIS A 16 22.46 24.65 0.94
C HIS A 16 22.01 25.92 0.19
N PRO A 17 22.59 26.24 -0.98
CA PRO A 17 22.41 27.53 -1.66
C PRO A 17 20.96 27.84 -2.07
N ASN A 18 20.18 26.79 -2.36
CA ASN A 18 18.82 26.93 -2.90
C ASN A 18 17.70 26.52 -1.94
N LEU A 19 18.04 26.10 -0.72
CA LEU A 19 17.02 25.69 0.26
C LEU A 19 16.89 26.78 1.31
N LYS A 20 15.65 27.10 1.66
CA LYS A 20 15.34 28.05 2.73
C LYS A 20 14.48 27.34 3.76
N LEU A 21 14.79 27.60 5.02
CA LEU A 21 13.97 27.15 6.13
C LEU A 21 12.63 27.91 6.11
N PRO A 22 11.50 27.23 6.34
CA PRO A 22 10.22 27.92 6.53
C PRO A 22 10.27 28.75 7.82
N CYS A 23 9.51 29.84 7.86
CA CYS A 23 9.48 30.74 9.02
C CYS A 23 8.90 30.09 10.28
N ASP A 24 8.02 29.10 10.13
CA ASP A 24 7.36 28.41 11.24
C ASP A 24 7.84 26.97 11.36
N ILE A 25 8.88 26.77 12.17
CA ILE A 25 9.43 25.45 12.46
C ILE A 25 8.98 25.02 13.85
N PRO A 26 8.30 23.87 14.00
CA PRO A 26 7.84 23.40 15.30
C PRO A 26 9.02 23.24 16.26
N GLN A 27 8.85 23.64 17.53
CA GLN A 27 9.91 23.54 18.54
C GLN A 27 10.11 22.10 19.05
N LYS A 28 9.04 21.29 19.07
CA LYS A 28 9.10 19.89 19.51
C LYS A 28 9.18 18.97 18.29
N TRP A 29 10.28 18.23 18.17
CA TRP A 29 10.48 17.25 17.10
C TRP A 29 10.34 15.84 17.68
N VAL A 30 9.70 14.96 16.92
CA VAL A 30 9.70 13.52 17.20
C VAL A 30 10.49 12.87 16.08
N VAL A 31 11.66 12.32 16.43
CA VAL A 31 12.57 11.68 15.47
C VAL A 31 12.73 10.24 15.90
N ASP A 32 12.27 9.31 15.06
CA ASP A 32 12.52 7.88 15.21
C ASP A 32 13.36 7.41 14.03
N CYS A 33 14.68 7.42 14.21
CA CYS A 33 15.63 6.94 13.23
C CYS A 33 16.26 5.66 13.75
N ARG A 34 15.79 4.51 13.24
CA ARG A 34 16.34 3.19 13.56
C ARG A 34 16.97 2.58 12.33
N HIS A 35 18.14 1.99 12.51
CA HIS A 35 18.71 1.13 11.47
C HIS A 35 17.87 -0.15 11.39
N ILE A 36 16.99 -0.22 10.39
CA ILE A 36 16.11 -1.37 10.14
C ILE A 36 16.77 -2.46 9.28
N GLY A 37 18.05 -2.26 8.91
CA GLY A 37 18.79 -3.14 8.00
C GLY A 37 18.22 -3.16 6.58
N TYR A 38 18.47 -4.25 5.86
CA TYR A 38 18.06 -4.41 4.45
C TYR A 38 16.57 -4.70 4.24
N GLY A 39 15.74 -4.65 5.29
CA GLY A 39 14.29 -4.89 5.18
C GLY A 39 13.89 -6.31 4.79
N LEU A 40 14.81 -7.28 4.73
CA LEU A 40 14.53 -8.68 4.41
C LEU A 40 13.41 -9.29 5.28
N PRO A 41 13.30 -9.01 6.60
CA PRO A 41 12.16 -9.48 7.39
C PRO A 41 10.82 -8.94 6.89
N ALA A 42 10.75 -7.66 6.50
CA ALA A 42 9.55 -7.03 5.96
C ALA A 42 9.18 -7.63 4.59
N LEU A 43 10.18 -7.88 3.74
CA LEU A 43 9.97 -8.56 2.45
C LEU A 43 9.46 -9.99 2.63
N LYS A 44 10.05 -10.76 3.55
CA LYS A 44 9.60 -12.13 3.89
C LYS A 44 8.18 -12.14 4.47
N TYR A 45 7.84 -11.11 5.24
CA TYR A 45 6.49 -10.94 5.75
C TYR A 45 5.52 -10.69 4.59
N LEU A 46 5.76 -9.64 3.78
CA LEU A 46 4.91 -9.25 2.66
C LEU A 46 4.75 -10.37 1.63
N SER A 47 5.81 -11.12 1.32
CA SER A 47 5.77 -12.21 0.35
C SER A 47 4.80 -13.32 0.77
N ARG A 48 4.67 -13.61 2.07
CA ARG A 48 3.65 -14.56 2.56
C ARG A 48 2.24 -14.02 2.31
N TYR A 49 2.00 -12.73 2.50
CA TYR A 49 0.69 -12.13 2.22
C TYR A 49 0.40 -12.04 0.73
N LEU A 50 1.42 -11.93 -0.12
CA LEU A 50 1.25 -11.89 -1.57
C LEU A 50 0.96 -13.27 -2.15
N TYR A 51 1.76 -14.27 -1.77
CA TYR A 51 1.80 -15.57 -2.46
C TYR A 51 1.14 -16.71 -1.70
N ARG A 52 0.93 -16.58 -0.37
CA ARG A 52 0.23 -17.62 0.38
C ARG A 52 -1.26 -17.30 0.45
N GLY A 53 -2.07 -18.33 0.19
CA GLY A 53 -3.48 -18.33 0.56
C GLY A 53 -3.68 -18.26 2.06
N VAL A 54 -4.94 -18.19 2.49
CA VAL A 54 -5.30 -18.11 3.91
C VAL A 54 -5.12 -19.45 4.63
N LEU A 55 -5.22 -20.53 3.87
CA LEU A 55 -4.97 -21.88 4.32
C LEU A 55 -4.06 -22.54 3.29
N ALA A 56 -3.04 -23.27 3.75
CA ALA A 56 -2.20 -24.05 2.86
C ALA A 56 -2.88 -25.40 2.56
N ASP A 57 -2.73 -25.92 1.34
CA ASP A 57 -3.36 -27.17 0.92
C ASP A 57 -3.00 -28.34 1.84
N LYS A 58 -1.74 -28.41 2.27
CA LYS A 58 -1.24 -29.41 3.24
C LYS A 58 -1.93 -29.37 4.61
N ASP A 59 -2.61 -28.28 4.93
CA ASP A 59 -3.33 -28.09 6.19
C ASP A 59 -4.83 -28.43 6.05
N ILE A 60 -5.31 -28.73 4.85
CA ILE A 60 -6.56 -29.45 4.62
C ILE A 60 -6.27 -30.93 4.81
N ILE A 61 -6.68 -31.49 5.94
CA ILE A 61 -6.27 -32.83 6.37
C ILE A 61 -7.28 -33.92 6.06
N ARG A 62 -8.56 -33.56 5.86
CA ARG A 62 -9.61 -34.50 5.44
C ARG A 62 -10.73 -33.80 4.69
N ILE A 63 -11.25 -34.45 3.66
CA ILE A 63 -12.43 -34.02 2.92
C ILE A 63 -13.40 -35.20 2.86
N THR A 64 -14.67 -34.94 3.12
CA THR A 64 -15.80 -35.87 2.90
C THR A 64 -16.87 -35.14 2.10
N ASP A 65 -17.90 -35.86 1.65
CA ASP A 65 -18.98 -35.29 0.83
C ASP A 65 -19.70 -34.11 1.52
N SER A 66 -19.73 -34.12 2.85
CA SER A 66 -20.42 -33.12 3.66
C SER A 66 -19.50 -32.16 4.39
N ASN A 67 -18.25 -32.52 4.67
CA ASN A 67 -17.37 -31.77 5.58
C ASN A 67 -15.91 -31.69 5.12
N VAL A 68 -15.25 -30.61 5.55
CA VAL A 68 -13.81 -30.41 5.41
C VAL A 68 -13.21 -30.24 6.80
N THR A 69 -12.16 -31.02 7.09
CA THR A 69 -11.34 -30.86 8.29
C THR A 69 -10.00 -30.26 7.91
N PHE A 70 -9.64 -29.16 8.57
CA PHE A 70 -8.36 -28.48 8.39
C PHE A 70 -7.73 -28.15 9.74
N ARG A 71 -6.40 -27.97 9.73
CA ARG A 71 -5.66 -27.50 10.90
C ARG A 71 -5.20 -26.06 10.72
N TYR A 72 -5.07 -25.34 11.82
CA TYR A 72 -4.61 -23.96 11.85
C TYR A 72 -3.87 -23.68 13.15
N GLN A 73 -2.99 -22.69 13.15
CA GLN A 73 -2.35 -22.21 14.37
C GLN A 73 -3.24 -21.14 15.01
N ASN A 74 -3.61 -21.32 16.27
CA ASN A 74 -4.40 -20.32 17.00
C ASN A 74 -3.54 -19.08 17.27
N GLY A 75 -4.02 -17.89 16.91
CA GLY A 75 -3.26 -16.65 17.06
C GLY A 75 -2.96 -16.22 18.51
N GLN A 76 -3.78 -16.64 19.48
CA GLN A 76 -3.58 -16.32 20.90
C GLN A 76 -2.53 -17.23 21.53
N ASP A 77 -2.72 -18.54 21.41
CA ASP A 77 -1.87 -19.51 22.12
C ASP A 77 -0.73 -20.08 21.27
N GLN A 78 -0.69 -19.76 19.97
CA GLN A 78 0.27 -20.30 18.99
C GLN A 78 0.26 -21.84 18.85
N ARG A 79 -0.80 -22.51 19.32
CA ARG A 79 -0.97 -23.96 19.23
C ARG A 79 -1.72 -24.38 17.96
N TRP A 80 -1.32 -25.51 17.39
CA TRP A 80 -2.04 -26.15 16.30
C TRP A 80 -3.37 -26.72 16.82
N LYS A 81 -4.47 -26.34 16.15
CA LYS A 81 -5.82 -26.81 16.42
C LYS A 81 -6.43 -27.32 15.12
N GLN A 82 -7.40 -28.23 15.22
CA GLN A 82 -8.16 -28.72 14.07
C GLN A 82 -9.59 -28.17 14.12
N ARG A 83 -10.19 -28.02 12.95
CA ARG A 83 -11.58 -27.60 12.81
C ARG A 83 -12.22 -28.34 11.65
N THR A 84 -13.42 -28.85 11.88
CA THR A 84 -14.27 -29.46 10.85
C THR A 84 -15.45 -28.54 10.57
N LEU A 85 -15.75 -28.30 9.30
CA LEU A 85 -16.86 -27.48 8.85
C LEU A 85 -17.59 -28.16 7.70
N PRO A 86 -18.90 -27.91 7.53
CA PRO A 86 -19.60 -28.24 6.29
C PRO A 86 -18.89 -27.62 5.08
N VAL A 87 -18.86 -28.33 3.95
CA VAL A 87 -18.15 -27.90 2.73
C VAL A 87 -18.50 -26.46 2.34
N LEU A 88 -19.79 -26.12 2.30
CA LEU A 88 -20.24 -24.77 1.91
C LEU A 88 -19.76 -23.69 2.90
N LYS A 89 -19.74 -23.99 4.20
CA LYS A 89 -19.23 -23.05 5.22
C LYS A 89 -17.71 -22.85 5.08
N PHE A 90 -16.98 -23.93 4.81
CA PHE A 90 -15.54 -23.86 4.53
C PHE A 90 -15.26 -22.98 3.31
N LEU A 91 -15.93 -23.23 2.18
CA LEU A 91 -15.77 -22.44 0.95
C LEU A 91 -16.11 -20.97 1.17
N TRP A 92 -17.21 -20.68 1.87
CA TRP A 92 -17.60 -19.30 2.19
C TRP A 92 -16.52 -18.55 2.99
N LEU A 93 -15.88 -19.20 3.97
CA LEU A 93 -14.78 -18.60 4.72
C LEU A 93 -13.56 -18.32 3.83
N ILE A 94 -13.20 -19.24 2.93
CA ILE A 94 -12.08 -19.03 2.00
C ILE A 94 -12.36 -17.85 1.06
N LEU A 95 -13.60 -17.77 0.53
CA LEU A 95 -13.99 -16.73 -0.41
C LEU A 95 -13.99 -15.31 0.19
N GLN A 96 -14.15 -15.15 1.51
CA GLN A 96 -14.00 -13.84 2.17
C GLN A 96 -12.61 -13.22 1.99
N HIS A 97 -11.60 -14.05 1.73
CA HIS A 97 -10.23 -13.60 1.52
C HIS A 97 -9.89 -13.40 0.04
N VAL A 98 -10.84 -13.67 -0.86
CA VAL A 98 -10.70 -13.34 -2.27
C VAL A 98 -11.10 -11.88 -2.47
N LEU A 99 -10.17 -11.09 -2.98
CA LEU A 99 -10.45 -9.71 -3.31
C LEU A 99 -11.43 -9.64 -4.50
N PRO A 100 -12.51 -8.85 -4.37
CA PRO A 100 -13.39 -8.53 -5.49
C PRO A 100 -12.61 -8.01 -6.70
N LYS A 101 -13.15 -8.26 -7.89
CA LYS A 101 -12.57 -7.79 -9.16
C LYS A 101 -12.28 -6.28 -9.09
N GLY A 102 -11.09 -5.90 -9.55
CA GLY A 102 -10.62 -4.51 -9.57
C GLY A 102 -9.96 -4.02 -8.27
N LEU A 103 -9.99 -4.80 -7.18
CA LEU A 103 -9.23 -4.48 -5.97
C LEU A 103 -7.84 -5.14 -6.01
N GLN A 104 -6.82 -4.36 -5.66
CA GLN A 104 -5.44 -4.81 -5.59
C GLN A 104 -5.13 -5.42 -4.23
N ARG A 105 -4.42 -6.55 -4.23
CA ARG A 105 -3.98 -7.26 -3.02
C ARG A 105 -2.88 -6.51 -2.25
N VAL A 106 -2.01 -5.81 -2.98
CA VAL A 106 -1.00 -4.92 -2.41
C VAL A 106 -1.15 -3.55 -3.03
N ARG A 107 -0.98 -2.52 -2.20
CA ARG A 107 -1.00 -1.12 -2.60
C ARG A 107 0.34 -0.51 -2.26
N ASP A 108 0.89 0.22 -3.21
CA ASP A 108 2.11 0.97 -3.00
C ASP A 108 1.80 2.33 -2.35
N TYR A 109 2.60 2.71 -1.36
CA TYR A 109 2.50 3.99 -0.67
C TYR A 109 3.80 4.80 -0.81
N GLY A 110 3.71 6.10 -0.52
CA GLY A 110 4.86 6.99 -0.57
C GLY A 110 5.24 7.43 -1.98
N PHE A 111 6.49 7.85 -2.15
CA PHE A 111 6.97 8.43 -3.40
C PHE A 111 7.11 7.39 -4.52
N LEU A 112 7.27 6.09 -4.22
CA LEU A 112 7.43 5.04 -5.24
C LEU A 112 6.12 4.53 -5.85
N ARG A 113 4.96 4.90 -5.32
CA ARG A 113 3.64 4.43 -5.83
C ARG A 113 3.34 4.91 -7.25
N GLY A 114 2.69 4.12 -8.10
CA GLY A 114 2.44 4.47 -9.52
C GLY A 114 2.03 5.92 -9.80
N ASN A 115 1.07 6.47 -9.05
CA ASN A 115 0.53 7.83 -9.23
C ASN A 115 1.40 8.97 -8.67
N ALA A 116 2.56 8.70 -8.06
CA ALA A 116 3.49 9.72 -7.56
C ALA A 116 4.55 10.14 -8.59
N ARG A 117 4.29 9.92 -9.90
CA ARG A 117 5.25 10.19 -10.99
C ARG A 117 5.82 11.61 -10.94
N THR A 118 4.96 12.63 -10.83
CA THR A 118 5.39 14.04 -10.77
C THR A 118 6.27 14.32 -9.56
N LEU A 119 5.93 13.76 -8.39
CA LEU A 119 6.72 13.91 -7.17
C LEU A 119 8.08 13.21 -7.30
N ARG A 120 8.12 11.97 -7.81
CA ARG A 120 9.38 11.25 -8.07
C ARG A 120 10.29 12.04 -8.99
N ARG A 121 9.74 12.61 -10.06
CA ARG A 121 10.51 13.40 -11.01
C ARG A 121 11.13 14.64 -10.36
N LYS A 122 10.36 15.37 -9.54
CA LYS A 122 10.90 16.50 -8.76
C LYS A 122 12.06 16.06 -7.88
N ILE A 123 11.91 14.94 -7.16
CA ILE A 123 12.98 14.38 -6.33
C ILE A 123 14.20 14.02 -7.20
N GLN A 124 14.02 13.31 -8.31
CA GLN A 124 15.11 12.94 -9.20
C GLN A 124 15.87 14.15 -9.75
N LEU A 125 15.17 15.20 -10.17
CA LEU A 125 15.78 16.44 -10.65
C LEU A 125 16.55 17.19 -9.55
N LEU A 126 16.11 17.08 -8.29
CA LEU A 126 16.79 17.70 -7.15
C LEU A 126 18.08 16.95 -6.75
N PHE A 127 18.11 15.62 -6.92
CA PHE A 127 19.20 14.78 -6.40
C PHE A 127 20.12 14.18 -7.47
N ILE A 128 19.72 14.20 -8.75
CA ILE A 128 20.52 13.68 -9.87
C ILE A 128 20.82 14.86 -10.81
N PRO A 129 21.95 15.56 -10.63
CA PRO A 129 22.36 16.60 -11.57
C PRO A 129 22.56 15.96 -12.96
N ASN A 130 21.98 16.57 -14.00
CA ASN A 130 22.01 16.18 -15.43
C ASN A 130 20.95 15.20 -15.96
N LEU A 131 19.80 15.02 -15.29
CA LEU A 131 18.72 14.16 -15.82
C LEU A 131 17.80 14.81 -16.88
N ALA A 132 18.22 15.85 -17.63
CA ALA A 132 17.37 16.42 -18.69
C ALA A 132 18.12 16.48 -20.04
N PRO A 133 17.50 16.08 -21.19
CA PRO A 133 16.07 16.17 -21.51
C PRO A 133 15.46 14.92 -22.21
N SER A 134 15.81 13.67 -21.87
CA SER A 134 15.26 12.48 -22.59
C SER A 134 13.85 12.05 -22.17
N LEU A 135 13.25 12.72 -21.18
CA LEU A 135 11.94 12.35 -20.64
C LEU A 135 10.92 13.49 -20.81
N ALA A 136 10.91 14.22 -21.92
CA ALA A 136 9.85 15.19 -22.20
C ALA A 136 8.49 14.47 -22.07
N GLU A 137 7.74 14.80 -21.03
CA GLU A 137 6.41 14.24 -20.83
C GLU A 137 5.51 14.87 -21.88
N SER A 138 4.96 14.04 -22.77
CA SER A 138 3.71 14.41 -23.40
C SER A 138 2.71 14.59 -22.26
N ASN A 139 2.32 15.84 -22.02
CA ASN A 139 1.15 16.15 -21.21
C ASN A 139 -0.05 15.61 -21.97
N VAL A 140 -0.25 14.28 -21.93
CA VAL A 140 -1.52 13.69 -22.33
C VAL A 140 -2.49 14.10 -21.25
N VAL A 141 -3.10 15.27 -21.46
CA VAL A 141 -4.25 15.72 -20.70
C VAL A 141 -5.30 14.65 -20.92
N ARG A 142 -5.39 13.71 -19.97
CA ARG A 142 -6.48 12.75 -19.96
C ARG A 142 -7.73 13.58 -19.72
N SER A 143 -8.51 13.79 -20.78
CA SER A 143 -9.80 14.46 -20.67
C SER A 143 -10.61 13.73 -19.60
N LYS A 144 -11.03 14.47 -18.57
CA LYS A 144 -11.89 13.92 -17.54
C LYS A 144 -13.15 13.39 -18.25
N ALA A 145 -13.47 12.12 -18.05
CA ALA A 145 -14.69 11.58 -18.63
C ALA A 145 -15.88 12.28 -17.97
N PHE A 146 -16.54 13.17 -18.70
CA PHE A 146 -17.79 13.78 -18.26
C PHE A 146 -18.94 12.83 -18.60
N ARG A 147 -19.98 12.87 -17.77
CA ARG A 147 -21.22 12.12 -17.96
C ARG A 147 -22.34 13.15 -17.88
N LEU A 148 -23.22 13.15 -18.87
CA LEU A 148 -24.41 13.98 -18.84
C LEU A 148 -25.56 13.16 -18.24
N CYS A 149 -26.40 13.80 -17.42
CA CYS A 149 -27.62 13.20 -16.93
C CYS A 149 -28.55 12.90 -18.12
N PRO A 150 -29.05 11.66 -18.31
CA PRO A 150 -29.94 11.34 -19.42
C PRO A 150 -31.28 12.11 -19.37
N CYS A 151 -31.66 12.62 -18.20
CA CYS A 151 -32.92 13.36 -18.03
C CYS A 151 -32.79 14.87 -18.26
N CYS A 152 -31.73 15.49 -17.72
CA CYS A 152 -31.59 16.96 -17.72
C CYS A 152 -30.33 17.48 -18.43
N GLN A 153 -29.50 16.59 -18.99
CA GLN A 153 -28.24 16.89 -19.68
C GLN A 153 -27.21 17.70 -18.90
N HIS A 154 -27.37 17.83 -17.58
CA HIS A 154 -26.36 18.47 -16.73
C HIS A 154 -25.18 17.54 -16.46
N GLU A 155 -23.99 18.13 -16.26
CA GLU A 155 -22.79 17.38 -15.90
C GLU A 155 -22.97 16.68 -14.54
N MET A 156 -22.72 15.37 -14.52
CA MET A 156 -22.84 14.55 -13.31
C MET A 156 -21.50 14.46 -12.59
N SER A 157 -21.52 14.69 -11.27
CA SER A 157 -20.37 14.42 -10.40
C SER A 157 -20.35 12.97 -9.93
N CYS A 158 -19.20 12.31 -10.01
CA CYS A 158 -19.02 10.98 -9.43
C CYS A 158 -18.91 11.10 -7.90
N VAL A 159 -20.01 10.81 -7.20
CA VAL A 159 -20.09 10.86 -5.73
C VAL A 159 -19.62 9.57 -5.05
N GLY A 160 -19.47 8.47 -5.79
CA GLY A 160 -19.00 7.19 -5.25
C GLY A 160 -19.30 6.01 -6.18
N ILE A 161 -18.88 4.83 -5.78
CA ILE A 161 -19.21 3.56 -6.45
C ILE A 161 -20.02 2.74 -5.44
N SER A 162 -21.33 2.66 -5.64
CA SER A 162 -22.18 1.72 -4.91
C SER A 162 -22.14 0.37 -5.63
N ARG A 163 -21.87 -0.70 -4.87
CA ARG A 163 -22.10 -2.05 -5.37
C ARG A 163 -23.57 -2.35 -5.16
N THR A 164 -24.30 -2.62 -6.24
CA THR A 164 -25.61 -3.26 -6.15
C THR A 164 -25.39 -4.64 -5.52
N ARG A 165 -26.14 -4.90 -4.44
CA ARG A 165 -26.12 -6.19 -3.73
C ARG A 165 -26.46 -7.34 -4.66
#